data_AF-A0A2I0FB23-F1
#
_entry.id   AF-A0A2I0FB23-F1
#
_cell.length_a   1.000
_cell.length_b   1.000
_cell.length_c   1.000
_cell.angle_alpha   90.00
_cell.angle_beta   90.00
_cell.angle_gamma   90.00
#
_symmetry.space_group_name_H-M   'P 1'
#
loop_
_entity.id
_entity.type
_entity.pdbx_description
1 polymer ?
#
loop_
_entity_poly.entity_id
_entity_poly.type
_entity_poly.pdbx_seq_one_letter_code
_entity_poly.pdbx_strand_id
1 'polypeptide(L)'
;MISTHIDLILLLSGLITSSLIIQVVAPRYALKAFYGLTVDSEISLFLARAGGLPIATIGSLMIWASFNDAIQLPIIIAALISKTLFITLIVFNWKVTGKGYALTIAIDSLVVLLLSLYLLGVWS
;
A
#
# COMPACT_ATOMS: atom_id res chain seq x y z
N MET A 1 0.93 -15.12 22.37
CA MET A 1 0.25 -15.90 21.31
C MET A 1 -1.12 -15.29 20.92
N ILE A 2 -1.19 -13.95 20.79
CA ILE A 2 -2.23 -13.22 20.04
C ILE A 2 -1.62 -12.53 18.78
N SER A 3 -0.29 -12.54 18.64
CA SER A 3 0.47 -11.96 17.50
C SER A 3 0.17 -12.59 16.14
N THR A 4 -0.33 -13.83 16.10
CA THR A 4 -0.50 -14.59 14.85
C THR A 4 -1.44 -13.91 13.85
N HIS A 5 -2.39 -13.10 14.31
CA HIS A 5 -3.31 -12.38 13.43
C HIS A 5 -2.64 -11.17 12.76
N ILE A 6 -1.82 -10.41 13.50
CA ILE A 6 -1.14 -9.23 12.94
C ILE A 6 -0.03 -9.64 11.96
N ASP A 7 0.67 -10.74 12.24
CA ASP A 7 1.70 -11.28 11.36
C ASP A 7 1.09 -11.66 10.00
N LEU A 8 -0.06 -12.33 10.02
CA LEU A 8 -0.79 -12.71 8.81
C LEU A 8 -1.35 -11.50 8.06
N ILE A 9 -1.85 -10.48 8.78
CA ILE A 9 -2.30 -9.22 8.17
C ILE A 9 -1.11 -8.53 7.48
N LEU A 10 0.02 -8.39 8.16
CA LEU A 10 1.24 -7.79 7.62
C LEU A 10 1.77 -8.55 6.41
N LEU A 11 1.77 -9.88 6.46
CA LEU A 11 2.21 -10.73 5.36
C LEU A 11 1.30 -10.57 4.13
N LEU A 12 -0.02 -10.75 4.29
CA LEU A 12 -0.96 -10.68 3.17
C LEU A 12 -1.05 -9.27 2.57
N SER A 13 -1.18 -8.25 3.42
CA SER A 13 -1.22 -6.86 2.95
C SER A 13 0.11 -6.41 2.38
N GLY A 14 1.23 -6.90 2.92
CA GLY A 14 2.57 -6.70 2.39
C GLY A 14 2.77 -7.35 1.03
N LEU A 15 2.28 -8.58 0.81
CA LEU A 15 2.30 -9.26 -0.50
C LEU A 15 1.50 -8.49 -1.55
N ILE A 16 0.29 -8.04 -1.20
CA ILE A 16 -0.54 -7.23 -2.10
C ILE A 16 0.16 -5.91 -2.41
N THR A 17 0.68 -5.22 -1.40
CA THR A 17 1.33 -3.91 -1.56
C THR A 17 2.65 -4.02 -2.34
N SER A 18 3.46 -5.06 -2.10
CA SER A 18 4.72 -5.31 -2.80
C SER A 18 4.53 -5.68 -4.27
N SER A 19 3.36 -6.21 -4.66
CA SER A 19 3.03 -6.46 -6.07
C SER A 19 3.13 -5.22 -6.97
N LEU A 20 3.09 -4.02 -6.38
CA LEU A 20 3.30 -2.75 -7.09
C LEU A 20 4.73 -2.58 -7.63
N ILE A 21 5.64 -3.50 -7.32
CA ILE A 21 6.91 -3.62 -8.06
C ILE A 21 6.67 -3.81 -9.57
N ILE A 22 5.52 -4.40 -9.97
CA ILE A 22 5.11 -4.50 -11.37
C ILE A 22 4.94 -3.10 -12.00
N GLN A 23 4.50 -2.09 -11.24
CA GLN A 23 4.39 -0.71 -11.72
C GLN A 23 5.76 -0.08 -11.99
N VAL A 24 6.80 -0.51 -11.29
CA VAL A 24 8.17 -0.05 -11.50
C VAL A 24 8.73 -0.62 -12.80
N VAL A 25 8.56 -1.93 -13.02
CA VAL A 25 9.11 -2.63 -14.19
C VAL A 25 8.28 -2.36 -15.45
N ALA A 26 6.96 -2.48 -15.34
CA ALA A 26 6.00 -2.39 -16.43
C ALA A 26 4.87 -1.38 -16.12
N PRO A 27 5.16 -0.07 -16.07
CA PRO A 27 4.20 0.95 -15.64
C PRO A 27 2.94 1.00 -16.51
N ARG A 28 3.07 0.83 -17.84
CA ARG A 28 1.91 0.82 -18.75
C ARG A 28 0.93 -0.31 -18.43
N TYR A 29 1.47 -1.51 -18.18
CA TYR A 29 0.67 -2.67 -17.82
C TYR A 29 0.01 -2.47 -16.46
N ALA A 30 0.78 -2.06 -15.45
CA ALA A 30 0.27 -1.84 -14.10
C ALA A 30 -0.81 -0.76 -14.05
N LEU A 31 -0.59 0.39 -14.72
CA LEU A 31 -1.57 1.48 -14.75
C LEU A 31 -2.89 1.04 -15.36
N LYS A 32 -2.85 0.24 -16.42
CA LYS A 32 -4.04 -0.30 -17.07
C LYS A 32 -4.71 -1.38 -16.22
N ALA A 33 -3.94 -2.29 -15.65
CA ALA A 33 -4.47 -3.44 -14.89
C ALA A 33 -5.05 -3.03 -13.53
N PHE A 34 -4.35 -2.18 -12.77
CA PHE A 34 -4.76 -1.81 -11.42
C PHE A 34 -5.66 -0.59 -11.38
N TYR A 35 -5.48 0.36 -12.30
CA TYR A 35 -6.21 1.64 -12.26
C TYR A 35 -7.08 1.91 -13.50
N GLY A 36 -7.04 1.05 -14.52
CA GLY A 36 -7.74 1.29 -15.78
C GLY A 36 -7.22 2.51 -16.56
N LEU A 37 -6.02 2.99 -16.26
CA LEU A 37 -5.44 4.20 -16.83
C LEU A 37 -4.53 3.88 -18.01
N THR A 38 -4.69 4.64 -19.09
CA THR A 38 -3.78 4.62 -20.26
C THR A 38 -2.99 5.92 -20.30
N VAL A 39 -1.67 5.80 -20.28
CA VAL A 39 -0.75 6.93 -20.21
C VAL A 39 0.41 6.69 -21.16
N ASP A 40 0.62 7.63 -22.09
CA ASP A 40 1.64 7.50 -23.14
C ASP A 40 2.83 8.45 -22.97
N SER A 41 2.69 9.50 -22.14
CA SER A 41 3.79 10.43 -21.85
C SER A 41 4.92 9.76 -21.06
N GLU A 42 6.16 9.92 -21.52
CA GLU A 42 7.34 9.38 -20.85
C GLU A 42 7.52 9.92 -19.43
N ILE A 43 7.23 11.20 -19.21
CA ILE A 43 7.30 11.83 -17.88
C ILE A 43 6.29 11.18 -16.94
N SER A 44 5.06 10.96 -17.40
CA SER A 44 4.02 10.33 -16.58
C SER A 44 4.34 8.86 -16.29
N LEU A 45 4.96 8.14 -17.23
CA LEU A 45 5.44 6.78 -16.99
C LEU A 45 6.60 6.74 -16.00
N PHE A 46 7.52 7.71 -16.06
CA PHE A 46 8.57 7.85 -15.05
C PHE A 46 7.99 8.10 -13.66
N LEU A 47 7.04 9.04 -13.54
CA LEU A 47 6.36 9.33 -12.27
C LEU A 47 5.58 8.11 -11.75
N ALA A 48 4.96 7.33 -12.63
CA ALA A 48 4.30 6.08 -12.24
C ALA A 48 5.30 5.07 -11.65
N ARG A 49 6.47 4.90 -12.26
CA ARG A 49 7.54 4.04 -11.69
C ARG A 49 8.02 4.57 -10.34
N ALA A 50 8.30 5.87 -10.28
CA ALA A 50 8.76 6.53 -9.06
C ALA A 50 7.74 6.42 -7.91
N GLY A 51 6.44 6.48 -8.22
CA GLY A 51 5.37 6.27 -7.23
C GLY A 51 5.22 4.82 -6.79
N GLY A 52 5.50 3.85 -7.66
CA GLY A 52 5.44 2.42 -7.33
C GLY A 52 6.57 1.95 -6.41
N LEU A 53 7.76 2.57 -6.49
CA LEU A 53 8.93 2.24 -5.67
C LEU A 53 8.67 2.30 -4.16
N PRO A 54 8.24 3.43 -3.57
CA PRO A 54 8.03 3.52 -2.13
C PRO A 54 6.91 2.58 -1.66
N ILE A 55 5.88 2.36 -2.48
CA ILE A 55 4.79 1.43 -2.19
C ILE A 55 5.34 0.00 -2.10
N ALA A 56 6.12 -0.43 -3.10
CA ALA A 56 6.73 -1.75 -3.11
C ALA A 56 7.70 -1.96 -1.95
N THR A 57 8.47 -0.92 -1.59
CA THR A 57 9.38 -0.93 -0.44
C THR A 57 8.62 -1.12 0.87
N ILE A 58 7.58 -0.31 1.13
CA ILE A 58 6.77 -0.46 2.35
C ILE A 58 6.12 -1.84 2.40
N GLY A 59 5.56 -2.34 1.29
CA GLY A 59 5.01 -3.70 1.23
C GLY A 59 6.03 -4.78 1.58
N SER A 60 7.25 -4.66 1.07
CA SER A 60 8.34 -5.59 1.37
C SER A 60 8.76 -5.54 2.84
N LEU A 61 8.81 -4.33 3.43
CA LEU A 61 9.08 -4.16 4.85
C LEU A 61 7.97 -4.75 5.73
N MET A 62 6.70 -4.65 5.32
CA MET A 62 5.57 -5.28 6.02
C MET A 62 5.70 -6.81 6.03
N ILE A 63 6.11 -7.41 4.90
CA ILE A 63 6.42 -8.84 4.85
C ILE A 63 7.53 -9.17 5.85
N TRP A 64 8.62 -8.41 5.88
CA TRP A 64 9.71 -8.66 6.82
C TRP A 64 9.26 -8.52 8.29
N ALA A 65 8.47 -7.49 8.60
CA ALA A 65 7.89 -7.27 9.90
C ALA A 65 6.97 -8.40 10.38
N SER A 66 6.37 -9.18 9.47
CA SER A 66 5.56 -10.35 9.85
C SER A 66 6.38 -11.52 10.43
N PHE A 67 7.70 -11.49 10.27
CA PHE A 67 8.60 -12.53 10.78
C PHE A 67 9.57 -11.99 11.85
N ASN A 68 9.47 -10.70 12.22
CA ASN A 68 10.40 -10.06 13.12
C ASN A 68 9.72 -9.00 13.99
N ASP A 69 9.36 -9.41 15.22
CA ASP A 69 8.69 -8.58 16.22
C ASP A 69 9.46 -7.30 16.56
N ALA A 70 10.79 -7.32 16.50
CA ALA A 70 11.64 -6.18 16.88
C ALA A 70 11.47 -4.97 15.95
N ILE A 71 11.07 -5.19 14.69
CA ILE A 71 10.83 -4.13 13.72
C ILE A 71 9.34 -3.93 13.42
N GLN A 72 8.46 -4.72 14.03
CA GLN A 72 7.06 -4.75 13.67
C GLN A 72 6.37 -3.41 13.91
N LEU A 73 6.53 -2.84 15.11
CA LEU A 73 5.94 -1.56 15.48
C LEU A 73 6.36 -0.39 14.56
N PRO A 74 7.67 -0.11 14.33
CA PRO A 74 8.06 0.98 13.46
C PRO A 74 7.58 0.80 12.01
N ILE A 75 7.52 -0.44 11.51
CA ILE A 75 7.00 -0.71 10.17
C ILE A 75 5.48 -0.50 10.08
N ILE A 76 4.72 -0.90 11.10
CA ILE A 76 3.27 -0.62 11.16
C ILE A 76 3.01 0.89 11.11
N ILE A 77 3.76 1.67 11.88
CA ILE A 77 3.63 3.15 11.89
C ILE A 77 3.97 3.73 10.50
N ALA A 78 5.07 3.28 9.89
CA ALA A 78 5.46 3.73 8.55
C ALA A 78 4.40 3.38 7.49
N ALA A 79 3.83 2.16 7.56
CA ALA A 79 2.76 1.73 6.67
C ALA A 79 1.49 2.57 6.84
N LEU A 80 1.10 2.87 8.08
CA LEU A 80 -0.04 3.74 8.39
C LEU A 80 0.14 5.14 7.81
N ILE A 81 1.30 5.77 8.04
CA ILE A 81 1.60 7.10 7.52
C ILE A 81 1.55 7.08 5.98
N SER A 82 2.25 6.13 5.36
CA SER A 82 2.33 6.01 3.90
C SER A 82 0.96 5.83 3.25
N LYS A 83 0.16 4.86 3.74
CA LYS A 83 -1.18 4.59 3.19
C LYS A 83 -2.15 5.73 3.46
N THR A 84 -2.13 6.34 4.65
CA THR A 84 -3.03 7.46 4.98
C THR A 84 -2.74 8.68 4.11
N LEU A 85 -1.48 9.02 3.90
CA LEU A 85 -1.10 10.13 3.00
C LEU A 85 -1.51 9.84 1.55
N PHE A 86 -1.36 8.59 1.09
CA PHE A 86 -1.77 8.19 -0.25
C PHE A 86 -3.29 8.26 -0.45
N ILE A 87 -4.08 7.70 0.48
CA ILE A 87 -5.55 7.79 0.48
C ILE A 87 -5.97 9.26 0.47
N THR A 88 -5.38 10.07 1.34
CA THR A 88 -5.68 11.51 1.46
C THR A 88 -5.44 12.23 0.13
N LEU A 89 -4.32 11.95 -0.54
CA LEU A 89 -4.00 12.54 -1.84
C LEU A 89 -5.02 12.16 -2.92
N ILE A 90 -5.49 10.91 -2.94
CA ILE A 90 -6.51 10.46 -3.89
C ILE A 90 -7.87 11.11 -3.58
N VAL A 91 -8.27 11.18 -2.30
CA VAL A 91 -9.54 11.80 -1.89
C VAL A 91 -9.56 13.29 -2.22
N PHE A 92 -8.47 14.03 -1.99
CA PHE A 92 -8.39 15.43 -2.39
C PHE A 92 -8.51 15.62 -3.91
N ASN A 93 -8.06 14.65 -4.70
CA ASN A 93 -8.11 14.68 -6.16
C ASN A 93 -9.23 13.80 -6.75
N TRP A 94 -10.26 13.48 -5.96
CA TRP A 94 -11.25 12.45 -6.26
C TRP A 94 -11.91 12.58 -7.64
N LYS A 95 -12.20 13.81 -8.08
CA LYS A 95 -12.82 14.06 -9.39
C LYS A 95 -11.98 13.53 -10.56
N VAL A 96 -10.67 13.48 -10.38
CA VAL A 96 -9.70 13.05 -11.40
C VAL A 96 -9.30 11.59 -11.19
N THR A 97 -9.10 11.16 -9.94
CA THR A 97 -8.48 9.87 -9.59
C THR A 97 -9.47 8.80 -9.12
N GLY A 98 -10.68 9.19 -8.67
CA GLY A 98 -11.56 8.33 -7.89
C GLY A 98 -12.00 7.05 -8.61
N LYS A 99 -12.29 7.11 -9.92
CA LYS A 99 -12.72 5.92 -10.68
C LYS A 99 -11.62 4.86 -10.84
N GLY A 100 -10.37 5.29 -11.04
CA GLY A 100 -9.25 4.38 -11.23
C GLY A 100 -8.71 3.80 -9.92
N TYR A 101 -8.77 4.59 -8.84
CA TYR A 101 -8.17 4.21 -7.56
C TYR A 101 -9.17 3.71 -6.50
N ALA A 102 -10.46 3.56 -6.84
CA ALA A 102 -11.50 3.16 -5.89
C ALA A 102 -11.17 1.84 -5.17
N LEU A 103 -10.73 0.82 -5.91
CA LEU A 103 -10.36 -0.48 -5.33
C LEU A 103 -9.13 -0.35 -4.41
N THR A 104 -8.13 0.41 -4.84
CA THR A 104 -6.91 0.67 -4.05
C THR A 104 -7.24 1.39 -2.75
N ILE A 105 -8.08 2.42 -2.77
CA ILE A 105 -8.53 3.11 -1.55
C ILE A 105 -9.26 2.13 -0.63
N ALA A 106 -10.16 1.29 -1.16
CA ALA A 106 -10.91 0.36 -0.33
C ALA A 106 -9.98 -0.63 0.40
N ILE A 107 -9.02 -1.20 -0.32
CA ILE A 107 -8.03 -2.13 0.25
C ILE A 107 -7.13 -1.40 1.25
N ASP A 108 -6.57 -0.25 0.90
CA ASP A 108 -5.67 0.49 1.78
C ASP A 108 -6.38 1.00 3.03
N SER A 109 -7.63 1.41 2.92
CA SER A 109 -8.46 1.85 4.05
C SER A 109 -8.75 0.70 5.01
N LEU A 110 -9.02 -0.51 4.48
CA LEU A 110 -9.16 -1.72 5.30
C LEU A 110 -7.86 -2.04 6.05
N VAL A 111 -6.72 -1.99 5.37
CA VAL A 111 -5.41 -2.24 6.00
C VAL A 111 -5.10 -1.19 7.07
N VAL A 112 -5.33 0.09 6.79
CA VAL A 112 -5.14 1.19 7.76
C VAL A 112 -6.03 0.98 8.99
N LEU A 113 -7.29 0.59 8.79
CA LEU A 113 -8.21 0.30 9.89
C LEU A 113 -7.70 -0.86 10.77
N LEU A 114 -7.32 -1.98 10.16
CA LEU A 114 -6.81 -3.15 10.87
C LEU A 114 -5.54 -2.83 11.66
N LEU A 115 -4.58 -2.15 11.04
CA LEU A 115 -3.32 -1.75 11.69
C LEU A 115 -3.56 -0.74 12.83
N SER A 116 -4.52 0.17 12.67
CA SER A 116 -4.87 1.14 13.72
C SER A 116 -5.55 0.45 14.91
N LEU A 117 -6.46 -0.49 14.67
CA LEU A 117 -7.11 -1.27 15.73
C LEU A 117 -6.10 -2.10 16.53
N TYR A 118 -5.07 -2.64 15.85
CA TYR A 118 -3.96 -3.30 16.52
C TYR A 118 -3.17 -2.34 17.43
N LEU A 119 -2.79 -1.16 16.94
CA LEU A 119 -2.06 -0.17 17.74
C LEU A 119 -2.86 0.37 18.94
N LEU A 120 -4.18 0.45 18.82
CA LEU A 120 -5.07 0.88 19.89
C LEU A 120 -5.30 -0.21 20.96
N GLY A 121 -4.68 -1.38 20.82
CA GLY A 121 -4.81 -2.49 21.77
C GLY A 121 -6.19 -3.14 21.77
N VAL A 122 -7.00 -2.91 20.72
CA VAL A 122 -8.31 -3.56 20.58
C VAL A 122 -8.15 -5.07 20.30
N TRP A 123 -6.96 -5.46 19.82
CA TRP A 123 -6.60 -6.83 19.43
C TRP A 123 -5.22 -7.26 19.96
N SER A 124 -4.71 -6.65 21.03
CA SER A 124 -3.40 -6.97 21.65
C SER A 124 -3.52 -7.98 22.79
#